data_AF-A0A1U7PTB9-F1
#
_entry.id   AF-A0A1U7PTB9-F1
#
_cell.length_a   1.000
_cell.length_b   1.000
_cell.length_c   1.000
_cell.angle_alpha   90.00
_cell.angle_beta   90.00
_cell.angle_gamma   90.00
#
_symmetry.space_group_name_H-M   'P 1'
#
loop_
_entity.id
_entity.type
_entity.pdbx_description
1 polymer ?
#
loop_
_entity_poly.entity_id
_entity_poly.type
_entity_poly.pdbx_seq_one_letter_code
_entity_poly.pdbx_strand_id
1 'polypeptide(L)'
;MKNKKTQLSILAIMFSATLFGQVGINTTDPQVTLDVQGKPSDSKSLDGVLLPRVTASELKLKIYSTNHKGTLIYVTEAFSNAADANGQVEFVTTPGTYQFDGTKWQSYSLEEKDTLNSVVLRGKHTTKSISFGNTASPFFLGANSENENIFFINRDLDLRSDLIGKYNLGIGMYSLYSLTEGKSNSSYGNYSLSSLKKGNSNSAFGVNTGYFLEGNFNSLFGLSAGENATTTSWNSIFGSGSGKYLSTGYKNSFFGGGSAQRNNIGSLNFVAGYSAASTGDIGDRNIIIGPYAGNSVTGTKPVGNNNILIGLGAGYNDSSLQNKLIIHSNSALSGYSATSEGNFTPAGAFAQSNLQNGLITGDFVDRWVKFNGKFQINPSYMPAATSDFSSVLLQNPTTGDVGVSTLSNVISNAGIVLVPTPPTTGNYILESNNGTMTWVAK
;
A
#
# COMPACT_ATOMS: atom_id res chain seq x y z
N MET A 1 28.15 -80.24 90.77
CA MET A 1 28.82 -79.51 89.66
C MET A 1 27.79 -79.19 88.58
N LYS A 2 27.60 -77.89 88.31
CA LYS A 2 27.14 -77.21 87.07
C LYS A 2 25.80 -77.65 86.42
N ASN A 3 24.73 -76.84 86.51
CA ASN A 3 24.41 -75.59 85.76
C ASN A 3 24.14 -75.78 84.26
N LYS A 4 22.88 -75.51 83.83
CA LYS A 4 22.47 -74.35 83.01
C LYS A 4 21.06 -74.58 82.41
N LYS A 5 20.33 -73.46 82.22
CA LYS A 5 18.97 -73.24 81.62
C LYS A 5 18.00 -72.76 82.72
N THR A 6 17.27 -71.64 82.68
CA THR A 6 16.93 -70.58 81.70
C THR A 6 16.18 -69.51 82.53
N GLN A 7 16.42 -68.19 82.45
CA GLN A 7 15.57 -67.15 81.80
C GLN A 7 15.95 -65.81 82.49
N LEU A 8 16.45 -64.81 81.78
CA LEU A 8 15.71 -63.65 81.25
C LEU A 8 15.03 -62.79 82.35
N SER A 9 15.54 -61.56 82.59
CA SER A 9 14.76 -60.30 82.60
C SER A 9 15.42 -59.14 83.39
N ILE A 10 15.65 -58.03 82.67
CA ILE A 10 15.50 -56.63 83.10
C ILE A 10 16.61 -56.00 83.97
N LEU A 11 17.46 -55.19 83.33
CA LEU A 11 17.64 -53.80 83.73
C LEU A 11 18.04 -52.95 82.52
N ALA A 12 17.01 -52.47 81.83
CA ALA A 12 17.07 -51.32 80.94
C ALA A 12 17.20 -50.05 81.80
N ILE A 13 18.04 -49.08 81.39
CA ILE A 13 17.90 -47.65 81.67
C ILE A 13 18.91 -46.88 80.78
N MET A 14 18.37 -45.93 80.01
CA MET A 14 19.00 -44.77 79.35
C MET A 14 19.57 -44.96 77.93
N PHE A 15 18.67 -45.22 76.98
CA PHE A 15 18.78 -44.63 75.64
C PHE A 15 17.66 -43.59 75.51
N SER A 16 17.94 -42.32 75.83
CA SER A 16 17.02 -41.22 75.54
C SER A 16 17.19 -40.85 74.07
N ALA A 17 16.52 -41.59 73.18
CA ALA A 17 16.35 -41.13 71.80
C ALA A 17 15.31 -40.00 71.82
N THR A 18 15.75 -38.78 71.53
CA THR A 18 14.84 -37.68 71.22
C THR A 18 14.11 -38.03 69.93
N LEU A 19 12.87 -38.52 70.03
CA LEU A 19 11.99 -38.66 68.88
C LEU A 19 11.42 -37.29 68.54
N PHE A 20 11.80 -36.73 67.40
CA PHE A 20 11.09 -35.60 66.82
C PHE A 20 9.74 -36.11 66.31
N GLY A 21 8.64 -35.64 66.88
CA GLY A 21 7.30 -35.90 66.36
C GLY A 21 7.07 -35.09 65.08
N GLN A 22 7.52 -35.58 63.94
CA GLN A 22 7.01 -35.10 62.66
C GLN A 22 5.59 -35.67 62.50
N VAL A 23 4.62 -34.81 62.21
CA VAL A 23 3.22 -35.21 62.08
C VAL A 23 2.92 -35.43 60.60
N GLY A 24 2.96 -36.67 60.15
CA GLY A 24 2.35 -37.09 58.88
C GLY A 24 0.85 -37.33 59.04
N ILE A 25 0.04 -36.92 58.06
CA ILE A 25 -1.37 -37.31 57.98
C ILE A 25 -1.47 -38.45 56.97
N ASN A 26 -1.86 -39.64 57.46
CA ASN A 26 -1.92 -40.90 56.69
C ASN A 26 -0.57 -41.43 56.13
N THR A 27 0.58 -40.93 56.61
CA THR A 27 1.91 -41.50 56.33
C THR A 27 2.69 -41.75 57.63
N THR A 28 3.42 -42.86 57.68
CA THR A 28 4.31 -43.22 58.81
C THR A 28 5.76 -42.77 58.60
N ASP A 29 6.10 -42.28 57.41
CA ASP A 29 7.41 -41.76 57.03
C ASP A 29 7.24 -40.43 56.28
N PRO A 30 6.86 -39.34 56.99
CA PRO A 30 6.62 -38.05 56.36
C PRO A 30 7.90 -37.52 55.70
N GLN A 31 7.85 -37.23 54.40
CA GLN A 31 9.03 -36.77 53.66
C GLN A 31 9.35 -35.28 53.91
N VAL A 32 8.39 -34.54 54.49
CA VAL A 32 8.47 -33.11 54.79
C VAL A 32 7.72 -32.80 56.09
N THR A 33 7.92 -31.60 56.65
CA THR A 33 7.35 -31.18 57.95
C THR A 33 5.83 -31.35 58.08
N LEU A 34 5.09 -31.28 56.97
CA LEU A 34 3.69 -31.69 56.87
C LEU A 34 3.50 -32.46 55.57
N ASP A 35 3.31 -33.77 55.68
CA ASP A 35 3.06 -34.67 54.56
C ASP A 35 1.62 -35.22 54.65
N VAL A 36 0.81 -34.96 53.63
CA VAL A 36 -0.60 -35.35 53.56
C VAL A 36 -0.77 -36.31 52.39
N GLN A 37 -0.86 -37.60 52.70
CA GLN A 37 -1.02 -38.64 51.69
C GLN A 37 -2.51 -38.99 51.49
N GLY A 38 -2.97 -38.93 50.24
CA GLY A 38 -4.31 -39.37 49.86
C GLY A 38 -4.49 -40.89 49.89
N LYS A 39 -5.74 -41.35 49.89
CA LYS A 39 -6.16 -42.76 49.78
C LYS A 39 -6.88 -42.99 48.45
N PRO A 40 -6.17 -42.98 47.30
CA PRO A 40 -6.79 -42.90 45.97
C PRO A 40 -7.66 -44.11 45.59
N SER A 41 -7.51 -45.24 46.27
CA SER A 41 -8.29 -46.46 46.05
C SER A 41 -9.52 -46.61 46.95
N ASP A 42 -9.72 -45.72 47.93
CA ASP A 42 -10.85 -45.75 48.86
C ASP A 42 -11.90 -44.70 48.47
N SER A 43 -12.99 -45.13 47.82
CA SER A 43 -14.06 -44.24 47.35
C SER A 43 -14.87 -43.58 48.48
N LYS A 44 -14.63 -43.94 49.75
CA LYS A 44 -15.25 -43.29 50.92
C LYS A 44 -14.32 -42.26 51.57
N SER A 45 -13.05 -42.21 51.18
CA SER A 45 -12.08 -41.21 51.60
C SER A 45 -12.03 -40.09 50.56
N LEU A 46 -12.55 -38.91 50.89
CA LEU A 46 -12.43 -37.74 50.03
C LEU A 46 -11.07 -37.09 50.27
N ASP A 47 -10.12 -37.32 49.35
CA ASP A 47 -8.78 -36.76 49.44
C ASP A 47 -8.77 -35.25 49.17
N GLY A 48 -8.14 -34.47 50.05
CA GLY A 48 -7.96 -33.03 49.84
C GLY A 48 -7.64 -32.27 51.13
N VAL A 49 -7.28 -30.99 50.98
CA VAL A 49 -7.10 -30.05 52.08
C VAL A 49 -8.09 -28.91 51.90
N LEU A 50 -9.00 -28.73 52.86
CA LEU A 50 -9.89 -27.58 52.89
C LEU A 50 -9.13 -26.36 53.41
N LEU A 51 -8.94 -25.37 52.53
CA LEU A 51 -8.39 -24.07 52.92
C LEU A 51 -9.39 -23.27 53.76
N PRO A 52 -8.91 -22.36 54.64
CA PRO A 52 -9.78 -21.41 55.33
C PRO A 52 -10.63 -20.62 54.34
N ARG A 53 -11.94 -20.56 54.60
CA ARG A 53 -12.94 -19.86 53.76
C ARG A 53 -13.28 -18.50 54.36
N VAL A 54 -13.21 -17.46 53.53
CA VAL A 54 -13.52 -16.07 53.92
C VAL A 54 -14.20 -15.34 52.77
N THR A 55 -15.05 -14.36 53.04
CA THR A 55 -15.50 -13.40 52.01
C THR A 55 -14.40 -12.37 51.72
N ALA A 56 -14.45 -11.73 50.55
CA ALA A 56 -13.50 -10.66 50.22
C ALA A 56 -13.58 -9.49 51.23
N SER A 57 -14.79 -9.18 51.71
CA SER A 57 -15.03 -8.17 52.74
C SER A 57 -14.39 -8.53 54.08
N GLU A 58 -14.50 -9.78 54.53
CA GLU A 58 -13.86 -10.26 55.75
C GLU A 58 -12.33 -10.30 55.63
N LEU A 59 -11.82 -10.65 54.45
CA LEU A 59 -10.40 -10.68 54.17
C LEU A 59 -9.79 -9.28 54.24
N LYS A 60 -10.49 -8.27 53.72
CA LYS A 60 -10.05 -6.86 53.72
C LYS A 60 -9.83 -6.30 55.13
N LEU A 61 -10.56 -6.80 56.12
CA LEU A 61 -10.43 -6.37 57.51
C LEU A 61 -9.17 -6.91 58.20
N LYS A 62 -8.47 -7.87 57.58
CA LYS A 62 -7.28 -8.51 58.13
C LYS A 62 -6.01 -7.91 57.55
N ILE A 63 -5.01 -7.70 58.40
CA ILE A 63 -3.70 -7.16 58.01
C ILE A 63 -2.68 -8.30 58.02
N TYR A 64 -2.11 -8.57 56.84
CA TYR A 64 -1.06 -9.58 56.68
C TYR A 64 0.31 -8.90 56.51
N SER A 65 1.33 -9.35 57.24
CA SER A 65 2.71 -8.90 57.08
C SER A 65 3.51 -9.89 56.22
N THR A 66 4.75 -9.52 55.87
CA THR A 66 5.67 -10.36 55.10
C THR A 66 5.90 -11.75 55.69
N ASN A 67 5.72 -11.92 57.01
CA ASN A 67 5.86 -13.20 57.69
C ASN A 67 4.75 -14.21 57.32
N HIS A 68 3.65 -13.74 56.75
CA HIS A 68 2.55 -14.59 56.29
C HIS A 68 2.63 -14.95 54.81
N LYS A 69 3.77 -14.67 54.14
CA LYS A 69 3.96 -15.01 52.73
C LYS A 69 3.77 -16.52 52.51
N GLY A 70 3.02 -16.87 51.46
CA GLY A 70 2.69 -18.24 51.11
C GLY A 70 1.37 -18.75 51.71
N THR A 71 0.69 -17.96 52.54
CA THR A 71 -0.64 -18.32 53.09
C THR A 71 -1.65 -18.54 51.96
N LEU A 72 -2.40 -19.64 52.04
CA LEU A 72 -3.47 -19.99 51.10
C LEU A 72 -4.84 -19.88 51.78
N ILE A 73 -5.80 -19.29 51.08
CA ILE A 73 -7.20 -19.18 51.50
C ILE A 73 -8.12 -19.42 50.31
N TYR A 74 -9.39 -19.72 50.59
CA TYR A 74 -10.45 -19.71 49.59
C TYR A 74 -11.41 -18.54 49.84
N VAL A 75 -11.53 -17.65 48.88
CA VAL A 75 -12.48 -16.54 48.92
C VAL A 75 -13.83 -17.01 48.40
N THR A 76 -14.86 -16.98 49.23
CA THR A 76 -16.19 -17.53 48.90
C THR A 76 -17.04 -16.56 48.09
N GLU A 77 -16.87 -15.25 48.31
CA GLU A 77 -17.66 -14.19 47.69
C GLU A 77 -16.76 -12.98 47.39
N ALA A 78 -16.93 -12.39 46.21
CA ALA A 78 -16.23 -11.16 45.81
C ALA A 78 -16.95 -9.90 46.34
N PHE A 79 -16.29 -8.74 46.22
CA PHE A 79 -16.91 -7.46 46.55
C PHE A 79 -18.07 -7.14 45.61
N SER A 80 -19.17 -6.60 46.17
CA SER A 80 -20.30 -6.10 45.37
C SER A 80 -19.96 -4.86 44.54
N ASN A 81 -18.93 -4.11 44.94
CA ASN A 81 -18.40 -2.96 44.21
C ASN A 81 -16.90 -3.15 43.95
N ALA A 82 -16.49 -3.05 42.69
CA ALA A 82 -15.10 -3.24 42.28
C ALA A 82 -14.13 -2.24 42.93
N ALA A 83 -14.59 -1.03 43.30
CA ALA A 83 -13.75 -0.04 43.96
C ALA A 83 -13.27 -0.47 45.36
N ASP A 84 -13.94 -1.45 45.98
CA ASP A 84 -13.57 -1.98 47.29
C ASP A 84 -12.39 -2.97 47.23
N ALA A 85 -12.05 -3.49 46.04
CA ALA A 85 -10.84 -4.27 45.83
C ALA A 85 -9.62 -3.34 45.76
N ASN A 86 -9.09 -2.97 46.93
CA ASN A 86 -7.93 -2.10 47.06
C ASN A 86 -6.98 -2.53 48.20
N GLY A 87 -5.76 -2.02 48.21
CA GLY A 87 -4.74 -2.37 49.20
C GLY A 87 -4.26 -3.83 49.07
N GLN A 88 -4.28 -4.60 50.16
CA GLN A 88 -3.82 -5.99 50.14
C GLN A 88 -4.74 -6.92 49.33
N VAL A 89 -6.00 -6.53 49.12
CA VAL A 89 -7.03 -7.33 48.42
C VAL A 89 -7.34 -6.80 47.02
N GLU A 90 -6.48 -5.96 46.46
CA GLU A 90 -6.67 -5.33 45.14
C GLU A 90 -6.96 -6.33 44.02
N PHE A 91 -6.35 -7.51 44.07
CA PHE A 91 -6.54 -8.55 43.04
C PHE A 91 -7.62 -9.58 43.40
N VAL A 92 -8.37 -9.40 44.49
CA VAL A 92 -9.45 -10.29 44.92
C VAL A 92 -10.77 -9.87 44.27
N THR A 93 -10.90 -10.16 42.97
CA THR A 93 -12.03 -9.69 42.15
C THR A 93 -13.09 -10.77 41.91
N THR A 94 -12.78 -12.03 42.15
CA THR A 94 -13.69 -13.18 41.97
C THR A 94 -13.55 -14.18 43.11
N PRO A 95 -14.59 -14.98 43.42
CA PRO A 95 -14.43 -16.14 44.30
C PRO A 95 -13.36 -17.09 43.76
N GLY A 96 -12.57 -17.70 44.65
CA GLY A 96 -11.49 -18.61 44.26
C GLY A 96 -10.37 -18.72 45.29
N THR A 97 -9.33 -19.47 44.95
CA THR A 97 -8.16 -19.65 45.82
C THR A 97 -7.19 -18.48 45.65
N TYR A 98 -6.63 -17.99 46.76
CA TYR A 98 -5.66 -16.89 46.77
C TYR A 98 -4.45 -17.24 47.63
N GLN A 99 -3.27 -16.79 47.19
CA GLN A 99 -2.02 -16.86 47.93
C GLN A 99 -1.53 -15.47 48.32
N PHE A 100 -1.08 -15.27 49.54
CA PHE A 100 -0.45 -14.02 49.96
C PHE A 100 1.02 -13.97 49.51
N ASP A 101 1.38 -12.99 48.68
CA ASP A 101 2.74 -12.87 48.10
C ASP A 101 3.76 -12.19 49.04
N GLY A 102 3.31 -11.73 50.22
CA GLY A 102 4.08 -10.94 51.18
C GLY A 102 3.63 -9.48 51.25
N THR A 103 2.86 -9.02 50.26
CA THR A 103 2.32 -7.65 50.17
C THR A 103 0.83 -7.63 49.81
N LYS A 104 0.40 -8.47 48.87
CA LYS A 104 -0.96 -8.54 48.33
C LYS A 104 -1.43 -10.00 48.17
N TRP A 105 -2.73 -10.18 48.13
CA TRP A 105 -3.38 -11.45 47.79
C TRP A 105 -3.43 -11.61 46.27
N GLN A 106 -2.78 -12.66 45.77
CA GLN A 106 -2.76 -13.02 44.35
C GLN A 106 -3.69 -14.20 44.12
N SER A 107 -4.44 -14.19 43.01
CA SER A 107 -5.22 -15.36 42.63
C SER A 107 -4.28 -16.53 42.40
N TYR A 108 -4.54 -17.64 43.10
CA TYR A 108 -3.86 -18.90 42.92
C TYR A 108 -4.76 -19.81 42.07
N SER A 109 -4.85 -19.47 40.78
CA SER A 109 -5.49 -20.31 39.77
C SER A 109 -4.41 -21.08 39.04
N LEU A 110 -4.56 -22.41 38.98
CA LEU A 110 -3.73 -23.27 38.12
C LEU A 110 -4.16 -23.19 36.65
N GLU A 111 -5.33 -22.59 36.37
CA GLU A 111 -5.74 -22.18 35.04
C GLU A 111 -5.28 -20.73 34.82
N GLU A 112 -4.22 -20.53 34.06
CA GLU A 112 -3.73 -19.20 33.66
C GLU A 112 -4.79 -18.48 32.81
N LYS A 113 -5.54 -17.55 33.44
CA LYS A 113 -6.37 -16.55 32.75
C LYS A 113 -5.64 -15.22 32.63
N ASP A 114 -4.34 -15.26 32.34
CA ASP A 114 -3.61 -14.05 32.06
C ASP A 114 -4.10 -13.41 30.76
N THR A 115 -4.44 -12.13 30.82
CA THR A 115 -4.67 -11.32 29.62
C THR A 115 -3.31 -10.83 29.12
N LEU A 116 -3.21 -10.52 27.82
CA LEU A 116 -1.98 -9.93 27.27
C LEU A 116 -1.58 -8.66 28.05
N ASN A 117 -2.57 -7.88 28.51
CA ASN A 117 -2.36 -6.70 29.32
C ASN A 117 -1.76 -7.00 30.71
N SER A 118 -2.21 -8.05 31.41
CA SER A 118 -1.66 -8.42 32.74
C SER A 118 -0.23 -8.95 32.66
N VAL A 119 0.16 -9.60 31.58
CA VAL A 119 1.53 -10.08 31.34
C VAL A 119 2.49 -8.91 31.08
N VAL A 120 2.09 -7.98 30.20
CA VAL A 120 2.91 -6.81 29.83
C VAL A 120 3.15 -5.89 31.04
N LEU A 121 2.12 -5.64 31.84
CA LEU A 121 2.23 -4.79 33.04
C LEU A 121 3.18 -5.36 34.12
N ARG A 122 3.43 -6.67 34.12
CA ARG A 122 4.41 -7.33 35.01
C ARG A 122 5.84 -7.35 34.43
N GLY A 123 6.08 -6.58 33.37
CA GLY A 123 7.40 -6.48 32.72
C GLY A 123 7.82 -7.74 31.97
N LYS A 124 6.90 -8.69 31.75
CA LYS A 124 7.14 -9.90 30.98
C LYS A 124 6.87 -9.60 29.50
N HIS A 125 7.92 -9.71 28.69
CA HIS A 125 7.85 -9.60 27.24
C HIS A 125 8.31 -10.92 26.60
N THR A 126 7.83 -11.19 25.39
CA THR A 126 8.23 -12.34 24.57
C THR A 126 9.01 -11.85 23.37
N THR A 127 10.08 -12.55 23.01
CA THR A 127 10.79 -12.38 21.72
C THR A 127 10.15 -13.20 20.60
N LYS A 128 9.19 -14.07 20.95
CA LYS A 128 8.44 -14.91 20.01
C LYS A 128 7.15 -14.20 19.59
N SER A 129 6.76 -14.40 18.32
CA SER A 129 5.51 -13.90 17.77
C SER A 129 4.29 -14.38 18.54
N ILE A 130 3.26 -13.53 18.63
CA ILE A 130 1.94 -13.91 19.13
C ILE A 130 1.21 -14.63 18.00
N SER A 131 0.79 -15.87 18.23
CA SER A 131 0.02 -16.67 17.27
C SER A 131 -1.46 -16.62 17.61
N PHE A 132 -2.31 -16.39 16.61
CA PHE A 132 -3.76 -16.41 16.67
C PHE A 132 -4.28 -17.52 15.75
N GLY A 133 -5.19 -18.37 16.21
CA GLY A 133 -5.78 -19.45 15.39
C GLY A 133 -5.44 -20.85 15.90
N ASN A 134 -5.89 -21.88 15.17
CA ASN A 134 -5.60 -23.27 15.49
C ASN A 134 -4.22 -23.70 14.95
N THR A 135 -3.74 -24.87 15.37
CA THR A 135 -2.44 -25.41 14.95
C THR A 135 -2.32 -25.67 13.44
N ALA A 136 -3.43 -25.71 12.70
CA ALA A 136 -3.44 -25.99 11.26
C ALA A 136 -3.39 -24.71 10.40
N SER A 137 -3.66 -23.52 10.95
CA SER A 137 -3.59 -22.24 10.22
C SER A 137 -3.37 -21.04 11.15
N PRO A 138 -2.21 -20.96 11.84
CA PRO A 138 -1.91 -19.85 12.72
C PRO A 138 -1.59 -18.55 11.97
N PHE A 139 -2.16 -17.46 12.44
CA PHE A 139 -1.86 -16.08 12.06
C PHE A 139 -0.92 -15.44 13.10
N PHE A 140 0.16 -14.81 12.69
CA PHE A 140 1.17 -14.27 13.61
C PHE A 140 1.19 -12.75 13.61
N LEU A 141 1.25 -12.17 14.81
CA LEU A 141 1.74 -10.82 15.06
C LEU A 141 3.13 -10.92 15.67
N GLY A 142 4.15 -10.62 14.87
CA GLY A 142 5.56 -10.71 15.27
C GLY A 142 6.27 -9.38 15.11
N ALA A 143 7.11 -9.04 16.08
CA ALA A 143 8.15 -8.03 15.93
C ALA A 143 9.50 -8.72 16.05
N ASN A 144 10.42 -8.46 15.13
CA ASN A 144 11.79 -8.97 15.22
C ASN A 144 12.69 -7.84 15.73
N SER A 145 13.27 -8.01 16.92
CA SER A 145 14.09 -7.00 17.59
C SER A 145 15.50 -6.84 17.01
N GLU A 146 15.98 -7.80 16.22
CA GLU A 146 17.31 -7.73 15.58
C GLU A 146 17.29 -6.89 14.30
N ASN A 147 16.16 -6.91 13.59
CA ASN A 147 15.97 -6.15 12.35
C ASN A 147 14.87 -5.07 12.43
N GLU A 148 14.19 -4.93 13.57
CA GLU A 148 13.17 -3.91 13.83
C GLU A 148 11.97 -3.96 12.86
N ASN A 149 11.61 -5.17 12.41
CA ASN A 149 10.47 -5.40 11.52
C ASN A 149 9.20 -5.78 12.30
N ILE A 150 8.03 -5.47 11.74
CA ILE A 150 6.71 -5.91 12.24
C ILE A 150 5.98 -6.70 11.13
N PHE A 151 5.39 -7.85 11.46
CA PHE A 151 4.70 -8.70 10.48
C PHE A 151 3.33 -9.20 10.96
N PHE A 152 2.40 -9.33 10.00
CA PHE A 152 1.05 -9.87 10.15
C PHE A 152 0.75 -10.86 9.01
N ILE A 153 1.09 -12.14 9.19
CA ILE A 153 1.00 -13.19 8.14
C ILE A 153 0.43 -14.52 8.68
N ASN A 154 -0.24 -15.31 7.82
CA ASN A 154 -0.54 -16.73 8.06
C ASN A 154 0.74 -17.52 7.72
N ARG A 155 1.31 -18.28 8.67
CA ARG A 155 2.67 -18.85 8.49
C ARG A 155 2.80 -20.28 9.05
N ASP A 156 3.03 -21.26 8.18
CA ASP A 156 3.95 -22.37 8.48
C ASP A 156 5.37 -21.83 8.25
N LEU A 157 6.22 -21.73 9.27
CA LEU A 157 7.71 -21.59 9.20
C LEU A 157 8.25 -20.90 10.46
N ASP A 158 8.28 -21.59 11.60
CA ASP A 158 9.29 -21.26 12.62
C ASP A 158 10.66 -21.01 11.94
N LEU A 159 11.41 -19.98 12.37
CA LEU A 159 12.86 -19.84 12.12
C LEU A 159 13.34 -19.47 10.69
N ARG A 160 13.29 -18.19 10.30
CA ARG A 160 14.30 -17.66 9.36
C ARG A 160 15.24 -16.71 10.11
N SER A 161 16.41 -17.20 10.50
CA SER A 161 17.57 -16.41 10.94
C SER A 161 18.12 -15.49 9.84
N ASP A 162 17.66 -15.67 8.60
CA ASP A 162 18.27 -15.08 7.41
C ASP A 162 17.56 -13.80 6.95
N LEU A 163 16.61 -13.28 7.74
CA LEU A 163 15.94 -12.02 7.45
C LEU A 163 16.83 -10.84 7.89
N ILE A 164 17.83 -10.52 7.07
CA ILE A 164 18.81 -9.44 7.35
C ILE A 164 18.20 -8.05 7.06
N GLY A 165 17.08 -8.01 6.34
CA GLY A 165 16.37 -6.79 5.99
C GLY A 165 15.75 -6.07 7.19
N LYS A 166 15.99 -4.76 7.34
CA LYS A 166 15.52 -3.93 8.47
C LYS A 166 14.38 -2.98 8.11
N TYR A 167 13.56 -2.59 9.09
CA TYR A 167 12.49 -1.57 8.95
C TYR A 167 11.37 -1.93 7.95
N ASN A 168 11.05 -3.21 7.80
CA ASN A 168 9.99 -3.71 6.94
C ASN A 168 8.69 -3.92 7.74
N LEU A 169 7.56 -3.60 7.12
CA LEU A 169 6.22 -3.87 7.64
C LEU A 169 5.44 -4.69 6.60
N GLY A 170 5.01 -5.90 6.97
CA GLY A 170 4.18 -6.75 6.10
C GLY A 170 2.84 -7.06 6.75
N ILE A 171 1.74 -6.72 6.07
CA ILE A 171 0.36 -6.96 6.53
C ILE A 171 -0.43 -7.69 5.46
N GLY A 172 -0.95 -8.88 5.78
CA GLY A 172 -1.75 -9.70 4.87
C GLY A 172 -1.09 -11.04 4.55
N MET A 173 -1.88 -12.00 4.08
CA MET A 173 -1.39 -13.36 3.80
C MET A 173 -0.28 -13.32 2.75
N TYR A 174 0.88 -13.95 3.02
CA TYR A 174 2.06 -13.96 2.14
C TYR A 174 2.65 -12.58 1.76
N SER A 175 2.34 -11.52 2.54
CA SER A 175 3.02 -10.23 2.40
C SER A 175 4.51 -10.36 2.76
N LEU A 176 5.41 -9.89 1.87
CA LEU A 176 6.87 -9.98 2.03
C LEU A 176 7.42 -11.41 2.26
N TYR A 177 6.71 -12.44 1.80
CA TYR A 177 7.02 -13.84 2.11
C TYR A 177 8.46 -14.28 1.75
N SER A 178 8.98 -13.84 0.60
CA SER A 178 10.29 -14.26 0.09
C SER A 178 11.45 -13.35 0.47
N LEU A 179 11.24 -12.29 1.25
CA LEU A 179 12.29 -11.32 1.58
C LEU A 179 13.41 -12.01 2.37
N THR A 180 14.64 -11.91 1.86
CA THR A 180 15.86 -12.36 2.56
C THR A 180 16.79 -11.18 2.84
N GLU A 181 16.87 -10.23 1.91
CA GLU A 181 17.68 -9.02 2.01
C GLU A 181 16.82 -7.81 1.60
N GLY A 182 17.00 -6.65 2.24
CA GLY A 182 16.28 -5.43 1.85
C GLY A 182 15.60 -4.68 2.99
N LYS A 183 15.57 -3.35 2.92
CA LYS A 183 15.20 -2.47 4.02
C LYS A 183 14.04 -1.54 3.66
N SER A 184 13.29 -1.12 4.67
CA SER A 184 12.29 -0.05 4.55
C SER A 184 11.15 -0.34 3.57
N ASN A 185 10.71 -1.60 3.45
CA ASN A 185 9.57 -1.98 2.64
C ASN A 185 8.27 -1.97 3.46
N SER A 186 7.22 -1.36 2.93
CA SER A 186 5.86 -1.36 3.51
C SER A 186 4.93 -2.13 2.58
N SER A 187 4.37 -3.24 3.05
CA SER A 187 3.47 -4.09 2.28
C SER A 187 2.16 -4.30 3.04
N TYR A 188 1.04 -4.05 2.35
CA TYR A 188 -0.31 -4.24 2.86
C TYR A 188 -1.17 -4.93 1.80
N GLY A 189 -1.78 -6.06 2.13
CA GLY A 189 -2.64 -6.85 1.25
C GLY A 189 -2.08 -8.24 0.95
N ASN A 190 -2.98 -9.15 0.56
CA ASN A 190 -2.62 -10.55 0.30
C ASN A 190 -1.67 -10.65 -0.90
N TYR A 191 -0.59 -11.41 -0.73
CA TYR A 191 0.50 -11.61 -1.69
C TYR A 191 1.19 -10.33 -2.19
N SER A 192 1.05 -9.22 -1.47
CA SER A 192 1.77 -7.98 -1.77
C SER A 192 3.27 -8.18 -1.55
N LEU A 193 4.10 -7.86 -2.55
CA LEU A 193 5.56 -8.08 -2.54
C LEU A 193 6.00 -9.51 -2.18
N SER A 194 5.18 -10.52 -2.47
CA SER A 194 5.41 -11.91 -2.02
C SER A 194 6.74 -12.51 -2.52
N SER A 195 7.17 -12.19 -3.74
CA SER A 195 8.40 -12.72 -4.35
C SER A 195 9.63 -11.83 -4.20
N LEU A 196 9.51 -10.68 -3.51
CA LEU A 196 10.63 -9.75 -3.33
C LEU A 196 11.72 -10.41 -2.48
N LYS A 197 12.84 -10.81 -3.10
CA LYS A 197 13.99 -11.43 -2.40
C LYS A 197 14.98 -10.41 -1.88
N LYS A 198 15.31 -9.43 -2.74
CA LYS A 198 16.28 -8.35 -2.51
C LYS A 198 15.67 -7.04 -3.00
N GLY A 199 15.44 -6.08 -2.12
CA GLY A 199 14.95 -4.75 -2.53
C GLY A 199 14.66 -3.81 -1.37
N ASN A 200 14.85 -2.53 -1.61
CA ASN A 200 14.74 -1.47 -0.59
C ASN A 200 13.66 -0.46 -0.94
N SER A 201 13.03 0.09 0.10
CA SER A 201 12.18 1.27 0.03
C SER A 201 10.99 1.12 -0.93
N ASN A 202 10.38 -0.07 -0.97
CA ASN A 202 9.16 -0.30 -1.73
C ASN A 202 7.91 -0.16 -0.84
N SER A 203 6.90 0.56 -1.32
CA SER A 203 5.58 0.68 -0.70
C SER A 203 4.56 -0.02 -1.60
N ALA A 204 3.80 -0.98 -1.06
CA ALA A 204 2.86 -1.79 -1.84
C ALA A 204 1.55 -2.04 -1.08
N PHE A 205 0.45 -1.51 -1.60
CA PHE A 205 -0.86 -1.56 -0.96
C PHE A 205 -1.92 -2.14 -1.92
N GLY A 206 -2.42 -3.34 -1.62
CA GLY A 206 -3.40 -4.06 -2.42
C GLY A 206 -3.10 -5.56 -2.52
N VAL A 207 -4.01 -6.31 -3.14
CA VAL A 207 -3.82 -7.74 -3.39
C VAL A 207 -2.95 -7.94 -4.64
N ASN A 208 -1.97 -8.84 -4.59
CA ASN A 208 -1.00 -9.12 -5.67
C ASN A 208 -0.20 -7.91 -6.14
N THR A 209 -0.16 -6.82 -5.36
CA THR A 209 0.59 -5.61 -5.69
C THR A 209 2.10 -5.90 -5.65
N GLY A 210 2.80 -5.66 -6.75
CA GLY A 210 4.24 -5.94 -6.85
C GLY A 210 4.63 -7.39 -6.59
N TYR A 211 3.76 -8.37 -6.90
CA TYR A 211 3.97 -9.79 -6.55
C TYR A 211 5.36 -10.32 -6.96
N PHE A 212 5.82 -10.01 -8.17
CA PHE A 212 7.11 -10.43 -8.73
C PHE A 212 8.18 -9.31 -8.71
N LEU A 213 8.04 -8.30 -7.84
CA LEU A 213 8.99 -7.18 -7.78
C LEU A 213 10.38 -7.64 -7.32
N GLU A 214 11.43 -7.22 -8.03
CA GLU A 214 12.85 -7.44 -7.68
C GLU A 214 13.65 -6.11 -7.57
N GLY A 215 13.02 -4.95 -7.78
CA GLY A 215 13.69 -3.65 -7.76
C GLY A 215 13.44 -2.80 -6.50
N ASN A 216 13.81 -1.51 -6.58
CA ASN A 216 13.86 -0.60 -5.43
C ASN A 216 13.07 0.69 -5.67
N PHE A 217 12.70 1.37 -4.58
CA PHE A 217 12.10 2.71 -4.60
C PHE A 217 10.79 2.78 -5.40
N ASN A 218 9.94 1.75 -5.32
CA ASN A 218 8.64 1.73 -5.99
C ASN A 218 7.49 2.05 -5.01
N SER A 219 6.51 2.81 -5.48
CA SER A 219 5.25 3.10 -4.79
C SER A 219 4.09 2.51 -5.58
N LEU A 220 3.50 1.42 -5.09
CA LEU A 220 2.52 0.60 -5.79
C LEU A 220 1.21 0.54 -4.98
N PHE A 221 0.09 0.94 -5.59
CA PHE A 221 -1.20 1.01 -4.90
C PHE A 221 -2.33 0.50 -5.82
N GLY A 222 -3.06 -0.53 -5.38
CA GLY A 222 -4.19 -1.13 -6.10
C GLY A 222 -4.01 -2.63 -6.36
N LEU A 223 -5.13 -3.33 -6.58
CA LEU A 223 -5.16 -4.75 -6.96
C LEU A 223 -4.28 -4.99 -8.20
N SER A 224 -3.30 -5.90 -8.11
CA SER A 224 -2.39 -6.26 -9.21
C SER A 224 -1.60 -5.08 -9.80
N ALA A 225 -1.47 -3.95 -9.09
CA ALA A 225 -0.61 -2.85 -9.53
C ALA A 225 0.85 -3.32 -9.54
N GLY A 226 1.52 -3.22 -10.70
CA GLY A 226 2.89 -3.70 -10.88
C GLY A 226 3.11 -5.20 -10.60
N GLU A 227 2.09 -6.06 -10.77
CA GLU A 227 2.16 -7.49 -10.40
C GLU A 227 3.41 -8.21 -10.97
N ASN A 228 3.71 -8.02 -12.26
CA ASN A 228 4.85 -8.64 -12.94
C ASN A 228 6.06 -7.70 -13.05
N ALA A 229 6.21 -6.76 -12.12
CA ALA A 229 7.22 -5.72 -12.22
C ALA A 229 8.62 -6.18 -11.81
N THR A 230 9.29 -7.04 -12.59
CA THR A 230 10.52 -7.74 -12.16
C THR A 230 11.68 -6.79 -11.82
N THR A 231 12.37 -6.17 -12.77
CA THR A 231 13.61 -5.40 -12.49
C THR A 231 13.39 -3.89 -12.31
N THR A 232 12.15 -3.48 -12.06
CA THR A 232 11.72 -2.09 -12.12
C THR A 232 12.08 -1.27 -10.88
N SER A 233 12.55 -0.04 -11.05
CA SER A 233 12.88 0.84 -9.93
C SER A 233 12.42 2.28 -10.16
N TRP A 234 12.17 3.01 -9.07
CA TRP A 234 11.74 4.41 -9.07
C TRP A 234 10.38 4.64 -9.72
N ASN A 235 9.45 3.70 -9.63
CA ASN A 235 8.12 3.85 -10.23
C ASN A 235 7.06 4.24 -9.19
N SER A 236 6.11 5.07 -9.61
CA SER A 236 4.89 5.41 -8.86
C SER A 236 3.69 4.88 -9.63
N ILE A 237 3.01 3.86 -9.15
CA ILE A 237 1.95 3.12 -9.85
C ILE A 237 0.71 3.06 -8.95
N PHE A 238 -0.37 3.71 -9.38
CA PHE A 238 -1.60 3.87 -8.60
C PHE A 238 -2.81 3.50 -9.45
N GLY A 239 -3.51 2.42 -9.09
CA GLY A 239 -4.74 1.96 -9.73
C GLY A 239 -4.78 0.44 -9.92
N SER A 240 -5.98 -0.14 -9.89
CA SER A 240 -6.17 -1.57 -10.15
C SER A 240 -5.62 -1.96 -11.53
N GLY A 241 -4.71 -2.93 -11.59
CA GLY A 241 -4.07 -3.41 -12.81
C GLY A 241 -3.14 -2.40 -13.50
N SER A 242 -2.83 -1.25 -12.88
CA SER A 242 -1.91 -0.27 -13.44
C SER A 242 -0.50 -0.86 -13.51
N GLY A 243 0.18 -0.70 -14.65
CA GLY A 243 1.53 -1.23 -14.88
C GLY A 243 1.68 -2.75 -14.66
N LYS A 244 0.60 -3.53 -14.76
CA LYS A 244 0.57 -4.96 -14.38
C LYS A 244 1.70 -5.79 -15.02
N TYR A 245 2.07 -5.50 -16.27
CA TYR A 245 3.06 -6.25 -17.03
C TYR A 245 4.42 -5.56 -17.21
N LEU A 246 4.75 -4.55 -16.40
CA LEU A 246 5.98 -3.75 -16.52
C LEU A 246 7.26 -4.52 -16.15
N SER A 247 7.87 -5.30 -17.05
CA SER A 247 9.07 -6.08 -16.67
C SER A 247 10.34 -5.24 -16.52
N THR A 248 10.58 -4.28 -17.42
CA THR A 248 11.83 -3.48 -17.49
C THR A 248 11.53 -2.00 -17.79
N GLY A 249 11.24 -1.24 -16.74
CA GLY A 249 10.96 0.20 -16.83
C GLY A 249 11.34 0.94 -15.55
N TYR A 250 11.86 2.16 -15.70
CA TYR A 250 12.34 2.98 -14.59
C TYR A 250 11.81 4.41 -14.65
N LYS A 251 11.59 5.00 -13.47
CA LYS A 251 11.16 6.40 -13.31
C LYS A 251 9.82 6.71 -13.98
N ASN A 252 8.88 5.76 -13.94
CA ASN A 252 7.53 5.97 -14.46
C ASN A 252 6.54 6.42 -13.38
N SER A 253 5.50 7.13 -13.79
CA SER A 253 4.42 7.63 -12.96
C SER A 253 3.08 7.28 -13.60
N PHE A 254 2.41 6.24 -13.12
CA PHE A 254 1.15 5.71 -13.64
C PHE A 254 0.02 5.91 -12.64
N PHE A 255 -1.08 6.51 -13.09
CA PHE A 255 -2.25 6.84 -12.28
C PHE A 255 -3.54 6.47 -13.02
N GLY A 256 -4.39 5.65 -12.41
CA GLY A 256 -5.68 5.20 -12.95
C GLY A 256 -5.75 3.69 -13.16
N GLY A 257 -6.94 3.11 -13.00
CA GLY A 257 -7.18 1.68 -13.22
C GLY A 257 -6.85 1.28 -14.65
N GLY A 258 -6.04 0.24 -14.84
CA GLY A 258 -5.59 -0.25 -16.14
C GLY A 258 -4.61 0.66 -16.89
N SER A 259 -4.15 1.77 -16.29
CA SER A 259 -3.14 2.64 -16.92
C SER A 259 -1.84 1.87 -17.17
N ALA A 260 -1.27 1.98 -18.37
CA ALA A 260 -0.06 1.28 -18.76
C ALA A 260 -0.07 -0.23 -18.50
N GLN A 261 -1.25 -0.88 -18.48
CA GLN A 261 -1.40 -2.26 -18.01
C GLN A 261 -0.46 -3.24 -18.72
N ARG A 262 -0.41 -3.17 -20.05
CA ARG A 262 0.40 -4.05 -20.91
C ARG A 262 1.79 -3.49 -21.23
N ASN A 263 2.17 -2.38 -20.62
CA ASN A 263 3.48 -1.81 -20.85
C ASN A 263 4.55 -2.77 -20.31
N ASN A 264 5.36 -3.40 -21.16
CA ASN A 264 6.41 -4.34 -20.77
C ASN A 264 7.77 -3.64 -20.59
N ILE A 265 8.05 -2.66 -21.45
CA ILE A 265 9.30 -1.90 -21.49
C ILE A 265 9.02 -0.40 -21.55
N GLY A 266 9.88 0.43 -20.97
CA GLY A 266 9.82 1.88 -21.16
C GLY A 266 9.98 2.70 -19.88
N SER A 267 10.54 3.89 -20.04
CA SER A 267 11.06 4.70 -18.94
C SER A 267 10.72 6.18 -19.07
N LEU A 268 10.73 6.88 -17.94
CA LEU A 268 10.47 8.32 -17.86
C LEU A 268 9.08 8.71 -18.39
N ASN A 269 8.09 7.83 -18.24
CA ASN A 269 6.72 8.09 -18.69
C ASN A 269 5.84 8.61 -17.56
N PHE A 270 4.97 9.57 -17.88
CA PHE A 270 3.84 9.98 -17.05
C PHE A 270 2.54 9.56 -17.74
N VAL A 271 1.77 8.67 -17.11
CA VAL A 271 0.51 8.16 -17.65
C VAL A 271 -0.59 8.35 -16.62
N ALA A 272 -1.65 9.05 -16.97
CA ALA A 272 -2.76 9.33 -16.06
C ALA A 272 -4.12 9.17 -16.76
N GLY A 273 -4.96 8.24 -16.32
CA GLY A 273 -6.30 8.03 -16.85
C GLY A 273 -6.75 6.56 -16.79
N TYR A 274 -8.07 6.36 -16.79
CA TYR A 274 -8.64 5.01 -16.88
C TYR A 274 -8.23 4.34 -18.20
N SER A 275 -7.60 3.17 -18.12
CA SER A 275 -7.10 2.41 -19.26
C SER A 275 -6.23 3.24 -20.24
N ALA A 276 -5.55 4.30 -19.79
CA ALA A 276 -4.63 5.06 -20.63
C ALA A 276 -3.41 4.20 -20.98
N ALA A 277 -3.09 4.09 -22.28
CA ALA A 277 -2.00 3.28 -22.82
C ALA A 277 -1.99 1.84 -22.26
N SER A 278 -3.18 1.26 -22.07
CA SER A 278 -3.37 -0.09 -21.54
C SER A 278 -2.98 -1.20 -22.52
N THR A 279 -2.78 -0.86 -23.79
CA THR A 279 -2.45 -1.82 -24.86
C THR A 279 -1.02 -1.61 -25.37
N GLY A 280 -0.18 -2.65 -25.26
CA GLY A 280 1.19 -2.64 -25.79
C GLY A 280 2.21 -1.86 -24.94
N ASP A 281 3.42 -1.78 -25.49
CA ASP A 281 4.56 -1.09 -24.87
C ASP A 281 4.45 0.43 -25.04
N ILE A 282 4.83 1.15 -23.99
CA ILE A 282 4.95 2.61 -24.00
C ILE A 282 6.45 2.85 -24.07
N GLY A 283 6.93 3.36 -25.20
CA GLY A 283 8.30 3.83 -25.36
C GLY A 283 8.68 4.88 -24.31
N ASP A 284 9.82 5.51 -24.47
CA ASP A 284 10.36 6.40 -23.46
C ASP A 284 9.82 7.83 -23.56
N ARG A 285 9.79 8.53 -22.41
CA ARG A 285 9.60 9.99 -22.29
C ARG A 285 8.26 10.50 -22.81
N ASN A 286 7.18 9.76 -22.54
CA ASN A 286 5.82 10.15 -22.91
C ASN A 286 5.07 10.82 -21.76
N ILE A 287 4.19 11.76 -22.09
CA ILE A 287 3.14 12.31 -21.22
C ILE A 287 1.80 11.92 -21.83
N ILE A 288 1.05 11.05 -21.16
CA ILE A 288 -0.23 10.50 -21.66
C ILE A 288 -1.30 10.74 -20.59
N ILE A 289 -2.27 11.59 -20.88
CA ILE A 289 -3.28 12.04 -19.92
C ILE A 289 -4.66 11.91 -20.55
N GLY A 290 -5.54 11.12 -19.95
CA GLY A 290 -6.93 10.98 -20.37
C GLY A 290 -7.36 9.51 -20.51
N PRO A 291 -8.65 9.19 -20.30
CA PRO A 291 -9.14 7.84 -20.48
C PRO A 291 -8.86 7.32 -21.89
N TYR A 292 -8.30 6.11 -21.97
CA TYR A 292 -7.94 5.43 -23.22
C TYR A 292 -6.98 6.19 -24.16
N ALA A 293 -6.31 7.25 -23.71
CA ALA A 293 -5.29 7.92 -24.50
C ALA A 293 -4.12 6.96 -24.80
N GLY A 294 -3.56 7.01 -26.00
CA GLY A 294 -2.45 6.15 -26.44
C GLY A 294 -2.80 4.66 -26.61
N ASN A 295 -4.08 4.27 -26.58
CA ASN A 295 -4.46 2.87 -26.83
C ASN A 295 -4.45 2.48 -28.31
N SER A 296 -4.51 1.18 -28.58
CA SER A 296 -4.62 0.59 -29.90
C SER A 296 -5.68 -0.52 -29.91
N VAL A 297 -6.40 -0.66 -31.03
CA VAL A 297 -7.40 -1.73 -31.20
C VAL A 297 -6.75 -3.10 -31.39
N THR A 298 -5.50 -3.16 -31.84
CA THR A 298 -4.81 -4.43 -32.17
C THR A 298 -3.95 -4.98 -31.02
N GLY A 299 -3.98 -4.34 -29.83
CA GLY A 299 -3.39 -4.86 -28.59
C GLY A 299 -1.86 -4.95 -28.54
N THR A 300 -1.16 -4.58 -29.62
CA THR A 300 0.29 -4.85 -29.81
C THR A 300 1.09 -3.67 -30.33
N LYS A 301 0.44 -2.55 -30.69
CA LYS A 301 1.18 -1.40 -31.23
C LYS A 301 1.81 -0.59 -30.10
N PRO A 302 3.13 -0.38 -30.10
CA PRO A 302 3.76 0.45 -29.09
C PRO A 302 3.40 1.92 -29.29
N VAL A 303 3.15 2.63 -28.20
CA VAL A 303 3.21 4.10 -28.17
C VAL A 303 4.69 4.42 -28.24
N GLY A 304 5.19 5.02 -29.33
CA GLY A 304 6.62 5.32 -29.48
C GLY A 304 7.12 6.37 -28.47
N ASN A 305 8.21 7.06 -28.79
CA ASN A 305 8.89 7.92 -27.81
C ASN A 305 8.47 9.40 -27.91
N ASN A 306 8.67 10.15 -26.83
CA ASN A 306 8.58 11.62 -26.76
C ASN A 306 7.21 12.20 -27.17
N ASN A 307 6.11 11.52 -26.86
CA ASN A 307 4.77 12.01 -27.17
C ASN A 307 4.14 12.77 -26.00
N ILE A 308 3.31 13.76 -26.31
CA ILE A 308 2.41 14.43 -25.36
C ILE A 308 0.99 14.23 -25.87
N LEU A 309 0.23 13.36 -25.21
CA LEU A 309 -1.15 12.98 -25.55
C LEU A 309 -2.07 13.41 -24.41
N ILE A 310 -3.01 14.31 -24.67
CA ILE A 310 -3.91 14.86 -23.65
C ILE A 310 -5.35 14.86 -24.14
N GLY A 311 -6.23 14.22 -23.37
CA GLY A 311 -7.66 14.14 -23.58
C GLY A 311 -8.15 12.71 -23.87
N LEU A 312 -9.47 12.56 -23.88
CA LEU A 312 -10.10 11.23 -24.00
C LEU A 312 -9.77 10.60 -25.36
N GLY A 313 -9.13 9.43 -25.36
CA GLY A 313 -8.72 8.74 -26.59
C GLY A 313 -7.69 9.48 -27.46
N ALA A 314 -6.94 10.44 -26.90
CA ALA A 314 -5.88 11.13 -27.64
C ALA A 314 -4.83 10.11 -28.15
N GLY A 315 -4.52 10.13 -29.46
CA GLY A 315 -3.58 9.17 -30.08
C GLY A 315 -4.11 7.74 -30.20
N TYR A 316 -5.40 7.49 -29.96
CA TYR A 316 -5.98 6.15 -30.07
C TYR A 316 -5.81 5.59 -31.49
N ASN A 317 -5.24 4.38 -31.60
CA ASN A 317 -4.97 3.63 -32.82
C ASN A 317 -4.06 4.34 -33.85
N ASP A 318 -3.30 5.34 -33.43
CA ASP A 318 -2.28 5.96 -34.28
C ASP A 318 -1.04 5.06 -34.35
N SER A 319 -0.65 4.66 -35.56
CA SER A 319 0.51 3.79 -35.81
C SER A 319 1.85 4.52 -35.84
N SER A 320 1.86 5.84 -35.60
CA SER A 320 3.01 6.73 -35.81
C SER A 320 3.24 7.70 -34.64
N LEU A 321 2.94 7.26 -33.42
CA LEU A 321 3.17 8.04 -32.21
C LEU A 321 4.66 8.14 -31.88
N GLN A 322 5.35 9.08 -32.52
CA GLN A 322 6.73 9.41 -32.27
C GLN A 322 6.90 10.93 -32.35
N ASN A 323 7.34 11.58 -31.27
CA ASN A 323 7.52 13.03 -31.16
C ASN A 323 6.23 13.85 -31.45
N LYS A 324 5.06 13.34 -31.09
CA LYS A 324 3.78 14.01 -31.37
C LYS A 324 3.28 14.83 -30.18
N LEU A 325 2.69 15.99 -30.46
CA LEU A 325 1.80 16.71 -29.54
C LEU A 325 0.36 16.51 -30.01
N ILE A 326 -0.52 15.95 -29.18
CA ILE A 326 -1.93 15.77 -29.48
C ILE A 326 -2.75 16.14 -28.25
N ILE A 327 -3.46 17.26 -28.33
CA ILE A 327 -4.45 17.68 -27.33
C ILE A 327 -5.83 17.58 -27.99
N HIS A 328 -6.55 16.51 -27.63
CA HIS A 328 -7.83 16.18 -28.21
C HIS A 328 -8.68 15.32 -27.27
N SER A 329 -9.97 15.66 -27.15
CA SER A 329 -10.95 14.82 -26.48
C SER A 329 -11.90 14.24 -27.51
N ASN A 330 -11.82 12.93 -27.70
CA ASN A 330 -12.65 12.19 -28.64
C ASN A 330 -14.10 12.13 -28.12
N SER A 331 -15.05 12.66 -28.89
CA SER A 331 -16.48 12.63 -28.58
C SER A 331 -17.18 11.31 -28.97
N ALA A 332 -16.47 10.36 -29.59
CA ALA A 332 -17.01 9.09 -30.08
C ALA A 332 -16.99 7.95 -29.03
N LEU A 333 -16.61 8.25 -27.78
CA LEU A 333 -16.85 7.31 -26.68
C LEU A 333 -18.34 7.26 -26.38
N SER A 334 -18.93 6.09 -26.60
CA SER A 334 -20.37 5.85 -26.50
C SER A 334 -20.65 4.75 -25.46
N GLY A 335 -21.87 4.73 -24.90
CA GLY A 335 -22.27 3.68 -23.94
C GLY A 335 -21.59 3.77 -22.57
N TYR A 336 -20.85 4.85 -22.29
CA TYR A 336 -20.29 5.11 -20.96
C TYR A 336 -21.41 5.51 -20.00
N SER A 337 -21.53 4.80 -18.88
CA SER A 337 -22.49 5.09 -17.82
C SER A 337 -21.86 4.88 -16.45
N ALA A 338 -22.63 5.05 -15.37
CA ALA A 338 -22.18 4.70 -14.02
C ALA A 338 -21.94 3.19 -13.82
N THR A 339 -22.40 2.33 -14.73
CA THR A 339 -22.38 0.86 -14.58
C THR A 339 -21.77 0.12 -15.77
N SER A 340 -21.42 0.82 -16.86
CA SER A 340 -20.85 0.23 -18.06
C SER A 340 -19.65 1.03 -18.52
N GLU A 341 -18.58 0.33 -18.86
CA GLU A 341 -17.45 0.90 -19.56
C GLU A 341 -17.87 1.17 -21.01
N GLY A 342 -17.73 2.42 -21.44
CA GLY A 342 -18.07 2.83 -22.80
C GLY A 342 -17.11 2.23 -23.82
N ASN A 343 -17.54 2.18 -25.08
CA ASN A 343 -16.73 1.74 -26.22
C ASN A 343 -16.60 2.85 -27.26
N PHE A 344 -15.44 2.91 -27.92
CA PHE A 344 -15.25 3.75 -29.10
C PHE A 344 -15.97 3.10 -30.29
N THR A 345 -16.98 3.77 -30.83
CA THR A 345 -17.70 3.32 -32.02
C THR A 345 -17.52 4.32 -33.17
N PRO A 346 -17.17 3.86 -34.39
CA PRO A 346 -16.61 2.54 -34.75
C PRO A 346 -15.14 2.40 -34.30
N ALA A 347 -14.68 1.16 -34.11
CA ALA A 347 -13.27 0.85 -33.87
C ALA A 347 -12.42 1.36 -35.05
N GLY A 348 -11.64 2.43 -34.83
CA GLY A 348 -10.90 3.12 -35.90
C GLY A 348 -11.34 4.56 -36.16
N ALA A 349 -12.26 5.12 -35.37
CA ALA A 349 -12.66 6.53 -35.46
C ALA A 349 -11.48 7.53 -35.35
N PHE A 350 -10.32 7.10 -34.84
CA PHE A 350 -9.08 7.88 -34.87
C PHE A 350 -7.95 7.08 -35.54
N ALA A 351 -7.51 7.62 -36.67
CA ALA A 351 -6.24 7.35 -37.32
C ALA A 351 -5.56 8.72 -37.53
N GLN A 352 -4.27 8.75 -37.87
CA GLN A 352 -3.51 9.99 -38.10
C GLN A 352 -4.24 11.01 -39.01
N SER A 353 -5.02 10.52 -39.99
CA SER A 353 -5.87 11.34 -40.88
C SER A 353 -7.02 12.09 -40.19
N ASN A 354 -7.48 11.63 -39.03
CA ASN A 354 -8.62 12.17 -38.28
C ASN A 354 -8.21 13.17 -37.18
N LEU A 355 -6.91 13.45 -37.04
CA LEU A 355 -6.39 14.54 -36.20
C LEU A 355 -6.84 15.93 -36.69
N GLN A 356 -7.58 16.02 -37.80
CA GLN A 356 -8.24 17.24 -38.25
C GLN A 356 -9.15 17.88 -37.21
N ASN A 357 -9.64 17.14 -36.22
CA ASN A 357 -10.47 17.66 -35.11
C ASN A 357 -9.69 17.86 -33.79
N GLY A 358 -8.38 17.59 -33.77
CA GLY A 358 -7.52 17.82 -32.60
C GLY A 358 -7.40 19.31 -32.31
N LEU A 359 -7.67 19.76 -31.07
CA LEU A 359 -7.61 21.18 -30.70
C LEU A 359 -6.21 21.75 -30.93
N ILE A 360 -5.19 21.02 -30.48
CA ILE A 360 -3.78 21.30 -30.75
C ILE A 360 -3.14 20.00 -31.22
N THR A 361 -2.44 20.05 -32.36
CA THR A 361 -1.63 18.94 -32.85
C THR A 361 -0.25 19.43 -33.26
N GLY A 362 0.75 18.57 -33.26
CA GLY A 362 2.11 18.96 -33.64
C GLY A 362 3.04 17.79 -33.86
N ASP A 363 4.12 18.08 -34.56
CA ASP A 363 5.28 17.20 -34.70
C ASP A 363 6.53 17.98 -34.29
N PHE A 364 7.24 17.48 -33.28
CA PHE A 364 8.44 18.14 -32.79
C PHE A 364 9.67 17.92 -33.68
N VAL A 365 9.67 16.90 -34.54
CA VAL A 365 10.74 16.66 -35.53
C VAL A 365 10.61 17.66 -36.67
N ASP A 366 9.41 17.77 -37.23
CA ASP A 366 9.13 18.68 -38.35
C ASP A 366 8.88 20.12 -37.87
N ARG A 367 8.88 20.34 -36.54
CA ARG A 367 8.76 21.64 -35.86
C ARG A 367 7.51 22.42 -36.24
N TRP A 368 6.37 21.73 -36.27
CA TRP A 368 5.09 22.39 -36.51
C TRP A 368 4.10 22.15 -35.37
N VAL A 369 3.24 23.14 -35.15
CA VAL A 369 2.07 23.06 -34.27
C VAL A 369 0.87 23.66 -35.01
N LYS A 370 -0.25 22.95 -35.01
CA LYS A 370 -1.54 23.37 -35.57
C LYS A 370 -2.52 23.61 -34.44
N PHE A 371 -3.19 24.76 -34.48
CA PHE A 371 -4.35 25.08 -33.64
C PHE A 371 -5.62 24.95 -34.46
N ASN A 372 -6.49 24.00 -34.11
CA ASN A 372 -7.74 23.75 -34.82
C ASN A 372 -8.93 24.38 -34.10
N GLY A 373 -8.84 25.68 -33.87
CA GLY A 373 -9.83 26.49 -33.17
C GLY A 373 -9.65 27.97 -33.49
N LYS A 374 -10.47 28.83 -32.87
CA LYS A 374 -10.29 30.28 -32.98
C LYS A 374 -9.07 30.70 -32.17
N PHE A 375 -8.08 31.30 -32.83
CA PHE A 375 -6.95 31.92 -32.17
C PHE A 375 -7.24 33.41 -31.96
N GLN A 376 -7.41 33.83 -30.71
CA GLN A 376 -7.65 35.23 -30.35
C GLN A 376 -6.46 35.75 -29.56
N ILE A 377 -5.91 36.88 -29.98
CA ILE A 377 -4.91 37.63 -29.21
C ILE A 377 -5.66 38.78 -28.53
N ASN A 378 -5.43 38.99 -27.24
CA ASN A 378 -6.08 40.07 -26.50
C ASN A 378 -5.68 41.43 -27.11
N PRO A 379 -6.64 42.25 -27.57
CA PRO A 379 -6.35 43.53 -28.20
C PRO A 379 -5.54 44.49 -27.32
N SER A 380 -5.59 44.37 -26.00
CA SER A 380 -4.83 45.21 -25.07
C SER A 380 -3.32 44.90 -25.01
N TYR A 381 -2.89 43.73 -25.52
CA TYR A 381 -1.48 43.36 -25.67
C TYR A 381 -1.00 43.39 -27.13
N MET A 382 -1.87 43.81 -28.05
CA MET A 382 -1.51 44.15 -29.42
C MET A 382 -1.39 45.68 -29.54
N PRO A 383 -0.37 46.20 -30.23
CA PRO A 383 -0.40 47.59 -30.67
C PRO A 383 -1.72 47.85 -31.41
N ALA A 384 -2.34 49.01 -31.18
CA ALA A 384 -3.53 49.41 -31.91
C ALA A 384 -3.25 49.30 -33.42
N ALA A 385 -4.21 48.76 -34.18
CA ALA A 385 -4.12 48.80 -35.64
C ALA A 385 -3.89 50.26 -36.06
N THR A 386 -2.95 50.47 -36.98
CA THR A 386 -2.78 51.79 -37.59
C THR A 386 -4.12 52.21 -38.20
N SER A 387 -4.44 53.50 -38.17
CA SER A 387 -5.77 54.02 -38.57
C SER A 387 -6.15 53.72 -40.02
N ASP A 388 -5.18 53.29 -40.82
CA ASP A 388 -5.30 52.88 -42.22
C ASP A 388 -5.43 51.35 -42.41
N PHE A 389 -5.45 50.55 -41.34
CA PHE A 389 -5.41 49.09 -41.37
C PHE A 389 -4.27 48.53 -42.24
N SER A 390 -3.16 49.26 -42.38
CA SER A 390 -2.09 48.86 -43.28
C SER A 390 -1.26 47.70 -42.73
N SER A 391 -1.32 47.35 -41.45
CA SER A 391 -0.54 46.22 -40.95
C SER A 391 -1.28 44.89 -41.15
N VAL A 392 -0.69 43.97 -41.91
CA VAL A 392 -1.23 42.61 -42.12
C VAL A 392 -0.27 41.57 -41.55
N LEU A 393 -0.84 40.45 -41.06
CA LEU A 393 -0.05 39.27 -40.75
C LEU A 393 0.37 38.61 -42.06
N LEU A 394 1.67 38.50 -42.27
CA LEU A 394 2.25 37.82 -43.40
C LEU A 394 2.90 36.51 -42.98
N GLN A 395 2.80 35.54 -43.85
CA GLN A 395 3.62 34.34 -43.83
C GLN A 395 4.66 34.47 -44.95
N ASN A 396 5.94 34.35 -44.63
CA ASN A 396 6.98 34.19 -45.64
C ASN A 396 6.87 32.76 -46.23
N PRO A 397 6.54 32.58 -47.51
CA PRO A 397 6.34 31.26 -48.09
C PRO A 397 7.64 30.48 -48.27
N THR A 398 8.80 31.14 -48.22
CA THR A 398 10.12 30.53 -48.40
C THR A 398 10.76 30.13 -47.06
N THR A 399 10.61 30.96 -46.02
CA THR A 399 11.21 30.70 -44.70
C THR A 399 10.21 30.18 -43.67
N GLY A 400 8.91 30.33 -43.91
CA GLY A 400 7.85 29.94 -42.98
C GLY A 400 7.61 30.93 -41.84
N ASP A 401 8.40 32.01 -41.76
CA ASP A 401 8.28 33.02 -40.70
C ASP A 401 6.93 33.75 -40.77
N VAL A 402 6.29 33.93 -39.62
CA VAL A 402 5.08 34.76 -39.49
C VAL A 402 5.49 36.10 -38.89
N GLY A 403 5.20 37.18 -39.60
CA GLY A 403 5.56 38.54 -39.21
C GLY A 403 4.42 39.52 -39.43
N VAL A 404 4.62 40.74 -38.97
CA VAL A 404 3.74 41.88 -39.29
C VAL A 404 4.45 42.72 -40.34
N SER A 405 3.74 43.09 -41.39
CA SER A 405 4.25 44.00 -42.43
C SER A 405 3.17 44.99 -42.83
N THR A 406 3.59 46.12 -43.41
CA THR A 406 2.67 47.09 -43.97
C THR A 406 2.15 46.60 -45.33
N LEU A 407 0.90 46.92 -45.64
CA LEU A 407 0.15 46.53 -46.83
C LEU A 407 0.87 47.03 -48.07
N SER A 408 1.52 48.19 -47.96
CA SER A 408 2.38 48.76 -49.00
C SER A 408 3.54 47.85 -49.39
N ASN A 409 4.21 47.21 -48.41
CA ASN A 409 5.31 46.26 -48.66
C ASN A 409 4.82 44.91 -49.23
N VAL A 410 3.55 44.57 -49.02
CA VAL A 410 2.91 43.37 -49.59
C VAL A 410 2.52 43.61 -51.04
N ILE A 411 1.88 44.74 -51.29
CA ILE A 411 1.43 45.16 -52.62
C ILE A 411 2.63 45.34 -53.56
N SER A 412 3.78 45.82 -53.07
CA SER A 412 4.98 45.98 -53.90
C SER A 412 5.64 44.66 -54.33
N ASN A 413 5.46 43.57 -53.57
CA ASN A 413 6.11 42.28 -53.83
C ASN A 413 5.20 41.22 -54.46
N ALA A 414 3.87 41.37 -54.41
CA ALA A 414 2.94 40.32 -54.80
C ALA A 414 2.42 40.38 -56.25
N GLY A 415 2.92 41.28 -57.11
CA GLY A 415 2.51 41.33 -58.52
C GLY A 415 1.01 41.50 -58.75
N ILE A 416 0.28 42.10 -57.80
CA ILE A 416 -1.15 42.37 -57.97
C ILE A 416 -1.30 43.54 -58.94
N VAL A 417 -2.00 43.29 -60.03
CA VAL A 417 -2.38 44.27 -61.03
C VAL A 417 -3.36 45.27 -60.41
N LEU A 418 -2.92 46.50 -60.13
CA LEU A 418 -3.77 47.57 -59.61
C LEU A 418 -4.76 48.03 -60.69
N VAL A 419 -6.06 48.02 -60.38
CA VAL A 419 -7.08 48.61 -61.25
C VAL A 419 -7.04 50.14 -61.08
N PRO A 420 -6.77 50.93 -62.13
CA PRO A 420 -6.76 52.39 -62.03
C PRO A 420 -8.15 52.93 -61.70
N THR A 421 -8.21 54.13 -61.13
CA THR A 421 -9.47 54.82 -60.86
C THR A 421 -10.24 55.07 -62.18
N PRO A 422 -11.55 54.74 -62.28
CA PRO A 422 -12.32 54.99 -63.50
C PRO A 422 -12.41 56.48 -63.83
N PRO A 423 -12.37 56.88 -65.12
CA PRO A 423 -12.68 58.24 -65.53
C PRO A 423 -14.08 58.66 -65.07
N THR A 424 -14.22 59.89 -64.57
CA THR A 424 -15.46 60.38 -63.92
C THR A 424 -16.60 60.68 -64.90
N THR A 425 -16.33 60.69 -66.21
CA THR A 425 -17.31 61.02 -67.26
C THR A 425 -16.96 60.31 -68.56
N GLY A 426 -17.94 59.67 -69.21
CA GLY A 426 -17.81 58.97 -70.49
C GLY A 426 -17.98 57.45 -70.37
N ASN A 427 -18.11 56.76 -71.50
CA ASN A 427 -18.18 55.30 -71.55
C ASN A 427 -16.76 54.75 -71.76
N TYR A 428 -16.25 54.00 -70.79
CA TYR A 428 -14.94 53.35 -70.87
C TYR A 428 -15.08 51.86 -70.61
N ILE A 429 -14.19 51.07 -71.20
CA ILE A 429 -13.97 49.67 -70.90
C ILE A 429 -12.59 49.51 -70.26
N LEU A 430 -12.50 48.64 -69.25
CA LEU A 430 -11.24 48.33 -68.60
C LEU A 430 -10.54 47.22 -69.39
N GLU A 431 -9.36 47.51 -69.93
CA GLU A 431 -8.57 46.56 -70.70
C GLU A 431 -7.23 46.29 -70.03
N SER A 432 -6.72 45.07 -70.16
CA SER A 432 -5.36 44.70 -69.76
C SER A 432 -4.44 44.77 -70.97
N ASN A 433 -3.52 45.75 -70.98
CA ASN A 433 -2.50 45.91 -72.00
C ASN A 433 -1.13 45.55 -71.41
N ASN A 434 -0.54 44.44 -71.88
CA ASN A 434 0.75 43.93 -71.41
C ASN A 434 0.87 43.81 -69.87
N GLY A 435 -0.21 43.37 -69.21
CA GLY A 435 -0.24 43.19 -67.75
C GLY A 435 -0.51 44.47 -66.94
N THR A 436 -0.73 45.61 -67.60
CA THR A 436 -1.18 46.85 -66.97
C THR A 436 -2.65 47.11 -67.31
N MET A 437 -3.48 47.31 -66.29
CA MET A 437 -4.90 47.64 -66.49
C MET A 437 -5.04 49.11 -66.84
N THR A 438 -5.78 49.44 -67.90
CA THR A 438 -6.02 50.81 -68.38
C THR A 438 -7.47 50.99 -68.82
N TRP A 439 -8.07 52.15 -68.51
CA TRP A 439 -9.39 52.52 -69.02
C TRP A 439 -9.28 53.03 -70.46
N VAL A 440 -9.95 52.36 -71.39
CA VAL A 440 -10.00 52.73 -72.81
C VAL A 440 -11.40 53.23 -73.13
N ALA A 441 -11.49 54.38 -73.81
CA ALA A 441 -12.79 54.93 -74.21
C ALA A 441 -13.49 53.95 -75.16
N LYS A 442 -14.77 53.68 -74.90
CA LYS A 442 -15.58 52.75 -75.68
C LYS A 442 -16.06 53.35 -76.98
#